data_AF-A0A3D0TUR2-F1
#
_entry.id   AF-A0A3D0TUR2-F1
#
_cell.length_a   1.000
_cell.length_b   1.000
_cell.length_c   1.000
_cell.angle_alpha   90.00
_cell.angle_beta   90.00
_cell.angle_gamma   90.00
#
_symmetry.space_group_name_H-M   'P 1'
#
loop_
_entity.id
_entity.type
_entity.pdbx_description
1 polymer ?
#
loop_
_entity_poly.entity_id
_entity_poly.type
_entity_poly.pdbx_seq_one_letter_code
_entity_poly.pdbx_strand_id
1 'polypeptide(L)'
;RPTDTGEVVSTFLEKNFGMYISDTFTAEMEDELDDIASGKRQYEKTLADFYKPFAKEVKAKAKSAEKITSLGDAPEFRCPICGGSMEWKLSRMGKFLSCKK
;
A
#
# COMPACT_ATOMS: atom_id res chain seq x y z
N ARG A 1 -10.22 15.07 -2.27
CA ARG A 1 -10.81 13.83 -1.73
C ARG A 1 -10.13 12.67 -2.45
N PRO A 2 -9.63 11.63 -1.74
CA PRO A 2 -8.98 10.48 -2.37
C PRO A 2 -9.93 9.81 -3.37
N THR A 3 -9.37 9.22 -4.43
CA THR A 3 -10.14 8.34 -5.32
C THR A 3 -10.32 6.98 -4.65
N ASP A 4 -11.39 6.26 -4.99
CA ASP A 4 -11.63 4.91 -4.46
C ASP A 4 -10.40 4.00 -4.76
N THR A 5 -9.77 4.15 -5.93
CA THR A 5 -8.52 3.45 -6.26
C THR A 5 -7.36 3.88 -5.36
N GLY A 6 -7.22 5.17 -5.09
CA GLY A 6 -6.18 5.69 -4.21
C GLY A 6 -6.28 5.14 -2.79
N GLU A 7 -7.49 4.99 -2.27
CA GLU A 7 -7.74 4.44 -0.93
C GLU A 7 -7.31 2.96 -0.84
N VAL A 8 -7.71 2.12 -1.80
CA VAL A 8 -7.27 0.71 -1.86
C VAL A 8 -5.74 0.60 -1.95
N VAL A 9 -5.13 1.42 -2.80
CA VAL A 9 -3.67 1.40 -3.00
C VAL A 9 -2.94 1.87 -1.74
N SER A 10 -3.40 2.95 -1.09
CA SER A 10 -2.80 3.46 0.15
C SER A 10 -2.85 2.41 1.24
N THR A 11 -4.02 1.81 1.51
CA THR A 11 -4.17 0.75 2.51
C THR A 11 -3.30 -0.48 2.19
N PHE A 12 -3.15 -0.82 0.90
CA PHE A 12 -2.27 -1.91 0.49
C PHE A 12 -0.80 -1.61 0.79
N LEU A 13 -0.34 -0.41 0.47
CA LEU A 13 1.04 0.01 0.72
C LEU A 13 1.31 0.13 2.22
N GLU A 14 0.40 0.70 3.01
CA GLU A 14 0.52 0.78 4.47
C GLU A 14 0.63 -0.60 5.11
N LYS A 15 -0.23 -1.55 4.70
CA LYS A 15 -0.25 -2.90 5.28
C LYS A 15 0.97 -3.75 4.91
N ASN A 16 1.56 -3.53 3.73
CA ASN A 16 2.62 -4.40 3.21
C ASN A 16 4.01 -3.78 3.18
N PHE A 17 4.08 -2.45 3.08
CA PHE A 17 5.30 -1.68 2.84
C PHE A 17 5.34 -0.40 3.72
N GLY A 18 4.62 -0.37 4.85
CA GLY A 18 4.47 0.81 5.71
C GLY A 18 5.78 1.51 6.08
N MET A 19 6.86 0.75 6.30
CA MET A 19 8.19 1.29 6.54
C MET A 19 8.69 2.20 5.40
N TYR A 20 8.49 1.79 4.15
CA TYR A 20 8.98 2.50 2.96
C TYR A 20 8.11 3.70 2.52
N ILE A 21 6.93 3.87 3.11
CA ILE A 21 6.02 4.98 2.79
C ILE A 21 5.84 5.93 3.99
N SER A 22 6.62 5.73 5.05
CA SER A 22 6.56 6.58 6.23
C SER A 22 7.23 7.94 5.97
N ASP A 23 6.75 8.98 6.64
CA ASP A 23 7.36 10.31 6.58
C ASP A 23 8.82 10.26 7.03
N THR A 24 9.13 9.47 8.06
CA THR A 24 10.50 9.27 8.56
C THR A 24 11.41 8.66 7.50
N PHE A 25 10.97 7.60 6.83
CA PHE A 25 11.74 6.98 5.75
C PHE A 25 11.98 7.96 4.60
N THR A 26 10.95 8.75 4.24
CA THR A 26 11.07 9.73 3.17
C THR A 26 12.09 10.80 3.53
N ALA A 27 12.04 11.34 4.75
CA ALA A 27 13.02 12.32 5.22
C ALA A 27 14.45 11.76 5.23
N GLU A 28 14.64 10.56 5.78
CA GLU A 28 15.96 9.91 5.82
C GLU A 28 16.52 9.67 4.40
N MET A 29 15.69 9.21 3.46
CA MET A 29 16.14 9.00 2.07
C MET A 29 16.56 10.31 1.40
N GLU A 30 15.82 11.40 1.59
CA GLU A 30 16.18 12.71 1.03
C GLU A 30 17.52 13.21 1.61
N ASP A 31 17.75 13.06 2.92
CA ASP A 31 19.04 13.38 3.56
C ASP A 31 20.19 12.55 2.95
N GLU A 32 19.95 11.26 2.68
CA GLU A 32 20.95 10.41 2.03
C GLU A 32 21.25 10.83 0.59
N LEU A 33 20.25 11.32 -0.15
CA LEU A 33 20.41 11.84 -1.50
C LEU A 33 21.18 13.16 -1.52
N ASP A 34 20.94 14.04 -0.55
CA ASP A 34 21.69 15.28 -0.37
C ASP A 34 23.16 15.04 0.02
N ASP A 35 23.42 14.02 0.83
CA ASP A 35 24.78 13.58 1.14
C ASP A 35 25.52 13.06 -0.11
N ILE A 36 24.82 12.38 -1.02
CA ILE A 36 25.38 11.96 -2.30
C ILE A 36 25.69 13.19 -3.16
N ALA A 37 24.75 14.14 -3.27
CA ALA A 37 24.93 15.35 -4.06
C ALA A 37 26.10 16.21 -3.56
N SER A 38 26.33 16.22 -2.25
CA SER A 38 27.46 16.92 -1.62
C SER A 38 28.76 16.12 -1.58
N GLY A 39 28.77 14.89 -2.12
CA GLY A 39 29.96 14.02 -2.20
C GLY A 39 30.37 13.38 -0.87
N LYS A 40 29.51 13.44 0.15
CA LYS A 40 29.75 12.87 1.48
C LYS A 40 29.38 11.38 1.58
N ARG A 41 28.64 10.87 0.60
CA ARG A 41 28.14 9.49 0.56
C ARG A 41 28.28 8.89 -0.84
N GLN A 42 28.53 7.59 -0.90
CA GLN A 42 28.65 6.86 -2.16
C GLN A 42 27.29 6.37 -2.66
N TYR A 43 26.92 6.78 -3.88
CA TYR A 43 25.62 6.44 -4.47
C TYR A 43 25.39 4.93 -4.62
N GLU A 44 26.42 4.17 -5.03
CA GLU A 44 26.31 2.71 -5.24
C GLU A 44 25.97 1.98 -3.94
N LYS A 45 26.61 2.40 -2.83
CA LYS A 45 26.37 1.82 -1.51
C LYS A 45 24.94 2.11 -1.05
N THR A 46 24.50 3.36 -1.14
CA THR A 46 23.14 3.77 -0.76
C THR A 46 22.09 2.99 -1.55
N LEU A 47 22.24 2.90 -2.87
CA LEU A 47 21.33 2.12 -3.72
C LEU A 47 21.32 0.64 -3.36
N ALA A 48 22.49 0.05 -3.10
CA ALA A 48 22.58 -1.36 -2.72
C ALA A 48 21.94 -1.64 -1.35
N ASP A 49 22.14 -0.74 -0.39
CA ASP A 49 21.61 -0.85 0.97
C ASP A 49 20.08 -0.73 0.99
N PHE A 50 19.49 0.13 0.15
CA PHE A 50 18.04 0.21 -0.03
C PHE A 50 17.47 -0.95 -0.86
N TYR A 51 18.01 -1.19 -2.05
CA TYR A 51 17.36 -2.02 -3.05
C TYR A 51 17.37 -3.51 -2.71
N LYS A 52 18.45 -4.03 -2.11
CA LYS A 52 18.56 -5.44 -1.74
C LYS A 52 17.49 -5.90 -0.74
N PRO A 53 17.29 -5.23 0.41
CA PRO A 53 16.23 -5.61 1.33
C PRO A 53 14.84 -5.37 0.73
N PHE A 54 14.62 -4.22 0.08
CA PHE A 54 13.35 -3.90 -0.56
C PHE A 54 12.93 -4.95 -1.59
N ALA A 55 13.83 -5.33 -2.51
CA ALA A 55 13.55 -6.35 -3.52
C ALA A 55 13.24 -7.73 -2.91
N LYS A 56 13.87 -8.07 -1.77
CA LYS A 56 13.58 -9.31 -1.04
C LYS A 56 12.18 -9.27 -0.43
N GLU A 57 11.79 -8.15 0.18
CA GLU A 57 10.44 -7.96 0.72
C GLU A 57 9.36 -7.98 -0.36
N VAL A 58 9.58 -7.27 -1.47
CA VAL A 58 8.67 -7.29 -2.63
C VAL A 58 8.48 -8.72 -3.14
N LYS A 59 9.56 -9.50 -3.30
CA LYS A 59 9.46 -10.91 -3.73
C LYS A 59 8.71 -11.79 -2.73
N ALA A 60 8.89 -11.55 -1.43
CA ALA A 60 8.19 -12.28 -0.38
C ALA A 60 6.69 -11.94 -0.35
N LYS A 61 6.35 -10.66 -0.50
CA LYS A 61 4.98 -10.16 -0.53
C LYS A 61 4.27 -10.53 -1.82
N ALA A 62 4.93 -10.52 -2.97
CA ALA A 62 4.32 -10.95 -4.24
C ALA A 62 3.77 -12.39 -4.20
N LYS A 63 4.32 -13.26 -3.35
CA LYS A 63 3.85 -14.64 -3.16
C LYS A 63 2.71 -14.78 -2.15
N SER A 64 2.54 -13.82 -1.25
CA SER A 64 1.61 -13.89 -0.12
C SER A 64 0.56 -12.78 -0.09
N ALA A 65 0.68 -11.78 -0.97
CA ALA A 65 -0.21 -10.64 -1.03
C ALA A 65 -1.58 -11.08 -1.55
N GLU A 66 -2.56 -11.04 -0.67
CA GLU A 66 -3.96 -11.16 -1.05
C GLU A 66 -4.38 -9.96 -1.91
N LYS A 67 -5.29 -10.20 -2.85
CA LYS A 67 -5.92 -9.11 -3.60
C LYS A 67 -6.72 -8.25 -2.64
N ILE A 68 -6.21 -7.05 -2.35
CA ILE A 68 -6.97 -6.04 -1.62
C ILE A 68 -7.89 -5.38 -2.62
N THR A 69 -9.18 -5.73 -2.53
CA THR A 69 -10.25 -5.05 -3.26
C THR A 69 -11.26 -4.42 -2.31
N SER A 70 -11.14 -4.63 -1.01
CA SER A 70 -12.06 -4.06 -0.03
C SER A 70 -11.73 -2.59 0.21
N LEU A 71 -12.76 -1.76 0.18
CA LEU A 71 -12.79 -0.34 0.51
C LEU A 71 -13.34 -0.10 1.92
N GLY A 72 -13.60 -1.17 2.68
CA GLY A 72 -14.14 -1.11 4.03
C GLY A 72 -15.64 -1.38 4.12
N ASP A 73 -16.14 -1.30 5.35
CA ASP A 73 -17.47 -1.71 5.74
C ASP A 73 -18.53 -0.71 5.26
N ALA A 74 -19.69 -1.22 4.86
CA ALA A 74 -20.84 -0.44 4.44
C ALA A 74 -22.02 -0.74 5.40
N PRO A 75 -21.94 -0.31 6.67
CA PRO A 75 -22.94 -0.65 7.69
C PRO A 75 -24.34 -0.10 7.37
N GLU A 76 -24.42 0.95 6.56
CA GLU A 76 -25.66 1.56 6.09
C GLU A 76 -26.45 0.66 5.12
N PHE A 77 -25.81 -0.35 4.51
CA PHE A 77 -26.46 -1.30 3.61
C PHE A 77 -26.52 -2.71 4.22
N ARG A 78 -27.68 -3.35 4.09
CA ARG A 78 -27.91 -4.75 4.47
C ARG A 78 -28.13 -5.57 3.21
N CYS A 79 -27.54 -6.77 3.17
CA CYS A 79 -27.71 -7.67 2.04
C CYS A 79 -29.20 -8.05 1.89
N PRO A 80 -29.82 -7.86 0.71
CA PRO A 80 -31.25 -8.14 0.53
C PRO A 80 -31.57 -9.64 0.53
N ILE A 81 -30.56 -10.51 0.37
CA ILE A 81 -30.74 -11.97 0.30
C ILE A 81 -30.59 -12.61 1.68
N CYS A 82 -29.58 -12.21 2.46
CA CYS A 82 -29.23 -12.87 3.72
C CYS A 82 -29.29 -11.97 4.95
N GLY A 83 -29.59 -10.67 4.79
CA GLY A 83 -29.63 -9.69 5.87
C GLY A 83 -28.27 -9.35 6.50
N GLY A 84 -27.17 -9.93 6.00
CA GLY A 84 -25.83 -9.71 6.54
C GLY A 84 -25.26 -8.31 6.23
N SER A 85 -24.17 -7.98 6.91
CA SER A 85 -23.41 -6.74 6.67
C SER A 85 -22.81 -6.71 5.26
N MET A 86 -22.73 -5.52 4.68
CA MET A 86 -22.12 -5.28 3.39
C MET A 86 -20.75 -4.58 3.52
N GLU A 87 -19.95 -4.66 2.47
CA GLU A 87 -18.69 -3.92 2.31
C GLU A 87 -18.63 -3.30 0.92
N TRP A 88 -17.90 -2.20 0.80
CA TRP A 88 -17.54 -1.63 -0.49
C TRP A 88 -16.35 -2.41 -1.06
N LYS A 89 -16.44 -2.83 -2.32
CA LYS A 89 -15.33 -3.45 -3.06
C LYS A 89 -15.06 -2.70 -4.36
N LEU A 90 -13.80 -2.65 -4.76
CA LEU A 90 -13.36 -2.09 -6.02
C LEU A 90 -13.26 -3.19 -7.09
N SER A 91 -13.96 -3.00 -8.21
CA SER A 91 -13.81 -3.81 -9.43
C SER A 91 -13.16 -2.99 -10.55
N ARG A 92 -12.85 -3.65 -11.67
CA ARG A 92 -12.39 -2.97 -12.90
C ARG A 92 -13.40 -1.92 -13.42
N MET A 93 -14.69 -2.11 -13.15
CA MET A 93 -15.77 -1.21 -13.58
C MET A 93 -16.11 -0.12 -12.55
N GLY A 94 -15.41 -0.09 -11.41
CA GLY A 94 -15.69 0.83 -10.30
C GLY A 94 -16.13 0.10 -9.04
N LYS A 95 -16.55 0.87 -8.03
CA LYS A 95 -16.96 0.32 -6.72
C LYS A 95 -18.36 -0.30 -6.75
N PHE A 96 -18.54 -1.34 -5.94
CA PHE A 96 -19.81 -2.04 -5.77
C PHE A 96 -19.97 -2.52 -4.33
N LEU A 97 -21.21 -2.81 -3.93
CA LEU A 97 -21.50 -3.40 -2.62
C LEU A 97 -21.40 -4.93 -2.71
N SER A 98 -20.56 -5.51 -1.86
CA SER A 98 -20.42 -6.95 -1.67
C SER A 98 -21.04 -7.35 -0.34
N CYS A 99 -21.75 -8.48 -0.31
CA CYS A 99 -22.07 -9.11 0.96
C CYS A 99 -20.77 -9.66 1.59
N LYS A 100 -20.62 -9.52 2.92
CA LYS A 100 -19.48 -10.09 3.68
C LYS A 100 -19.64 -11.56 4.06
N LYS A 101 -20.81 -12.13 3.78
CA LYS A 101 -21.19 -13.49 4.17
C LYS A 101 -20.92 -14.47 3.04
#